data_AF-A0A4R8Q6N7-F1
#
_entry.id   AF-A0A4R8Q6N7-F1
#
_cell.length_a   1.000
_cell.length_b   1.000
_cell.length_c   1.000
_cell.angle_alpha   90.00
_cell.angle_beta   90.00
_cell.angle_gamma   90.00
#
_symmetry.space_group_name_H-M   'P 1'
#
loop_
_entity.id
_entity.type
_entity.pdbx_description
1 polymer ?
#
loop_
_entity_poly.entity_id
_entity_poly.type
_entity_poly.pdbx_seq_one_letter_code
_entity_poly.pdbx_strand_id
1 'polypeptide(L)'
;MDSTNTRVEAFSTPEIWAENRQSLCDALPWYKSHEASLYTIDKVAKGILINKQVSVRDYLSDEVIITTLGGGREKNKTGERARAKDGSQRPKKYCLAAMESSSP
;
A
#
# COMPACT_ATOMS: atom_id res chain seq x y z
N MET A 1 1.69 -21.81 26.87
CA MET A 1 0.72 -20.78 26.42
C MET A 1 0.59 -20.95 24.93
N ASP A 2 -0.64 -21.17 24.51
CA ASP A 2 -1.05 -22.01 23.39
C ASP A 2 -0.61 -21.48 22.01
N SER A 3 -0.02 -22.35 21.20
CA SER A 3 0.69 -22.06 19.95
C SER A 3 -0.12 -22.42 18.71
N THR A 4 -1.44 -22.23 18.73
CA THR A 4 -2.30 -22.40 17.56
C THR A 4 -2.29 -21.11 16.73
N ASN A 5 -1.15 -20.84 16.11
CA ASN A 5 -1.08 -19.95 14.94
C ASN A 5 -1.73 -20.68 13.77
N THR A 6 -3.05 -20.85 13.85
CA THR A 6 -3.87 -21.45 12.81
C THR A 6 -3.93 -20.45 11.69
N ARG A 7 -3.00 -20.56 10.74
CA ARG A 7 -3.07 -19.83 9.49
C ARG A 7 -4.37 -20.24 8.83
N VAL A 8 -5.33 -19.32 8.79
CA VAL A 8 -6.57 -19.51 8.03
C VAL A 8 -6.15 -19.71 6.58
N GLU A 9 -6.56 -20.81 5.95
CA GLU A 9 -6.32 -21.01 4.53
C GLU A 9 -6.97 -19.86 3.76
N ALA A 10 -6.25 -19.33 2.77
CA ALA A 10 -6.81 -18.29 1.92
C ALA A 10 -8.07 -18.84 1.25
N PHE A 11 -9.17 -18.07 1.32
CA PHE A 11 -10.45 -18.49 0.75
C PHE A 11 -10.38 -18.79 -0.76
N SER A 12 -9.40 -18.20 -1.47
CA SER A 12 -9.13 -18.46 -2.88
C SER A 12 -7.71 -18.03 -3.29
N THR A 13 -7.31 -18.42 -4.49
CA THR A 13 -6.17 -17.82 -5.19
C THR A 13 -6.54 -16.40 -5.65
N PRO A 14 -5.66 -15.40 -5.54
CA PRO A 14 -5.93 -14.08 -6.11
C PRO A 14 -6.08 -14.20 -7.64
N GLU A 15 -7.09 -13.53 -8.20
CA GLU A 15 -7.31 -13.49 -9.66
C GLU A 15 -6.12 -12.89 -10.41
N ILE A 16 -5.38 -12.01 -9.74
CA ILE A 16 -4.24 -11.29 -10.28
C ILE A 16 -3.03 -11.55 -9.37
N TRP A 17 -1.97 -12.09 -9.96
CA TRP A 17 -0.70 -12.39 -9.28
C TRP A 17 0.48 -12.02 -10.18
N ALA A 18 1.60 -11.61 -9.57
CA ALA A 18 2.88 -11.44 -10.24
C ALA A 18 4.04 -11.68 -9.26
N GLU A 19 5.15 -12.24 -9.75
CA GLU A 19 6.36 -12.49 -8.96
C GLU A 19 7.05 -11.20 -8.49
N ASN A 20 6.86 -10.11 -9.23
CA ASN A 20 7.47 -8.84 -8.92
C ASN A 20 6.54 -7.68 -9.28
N ARG A 21 6.84 -6.53 -8.68
CA ARG A 21 6.07 -5.30 -8.87
C ARG A 21 6.09 -4.83 -10.32
N GLN A 22 7.23 -4.94 -11.02
CA GLN A 22 7.37 -4.46 -12.39
C GLN A 22 6.38 -5.17 -13.31
N SER A 23 6.33 -6.51 -13.25
CA SER A 23 5.37 -7.32 -14.00
C SER A 23 3.91 -6.98 -13.66
N LEU A 24 3.60 -6.72 -12.38
CA LEU A 24 2.27 -6.25 -11.98
C LEU A 24 1.93 -4.89 -12.62
N CYS A 25 2.86 -3.93 -12.56
CA CYS A 25 2.66 -2.61 -13.15
C CYS A 25 2.55 -2.69 -14.67
N ASP A 26 3.33 -3.54 -15.34
CA ASP A 26 3.31 -3.66 -16.79
C ASP A 26 1.99 -4.30 -17.27
N ALA A 27 1.51 -5.33 -16.56
CA ALA A 27 0.30 -6.08 -16.92
C ALA A 27 -1.01 -5.30 -16.69
N LEU A 28 -1.09 -4.46 -15.66
CA LEU A 28 -2.36 -3.81 -15.27
C LEU A 28 -2.51 -2.41 -15.86
N PRO A 29 -3.66 -2.07 -16.49
CA PRO A 29 -3.87 -0.71 -17.00
C PRO A 29 -4.15 0.31 -15.89
N TRP A 30 -4.48 -0.14 -14.68
CA TRP A 30 -5.00 0.69 -13.59
C TRP A 30 -4.07 0.83 -12.38
N TYR A 31 -2.87 0.23 -12.40
CA TYR A 31 -1.83 0.48 -11.40
C TYR A 31 -0.46 0.51 -12.07
N LYS A 32 0.14 1.70 -12.20
CA LYS A 32 1.43 1.92 -12.90
C LYS A 32 2.52 2.51 -11.99
N SER A 33 2.51 2.18 -10.69
CA SER A 33 3.43 2.77 -9.72
C SER A 33 4.60 1.85 -9.35
N HIS A 34 5.71 2.00 -10.07
CA HIS A 34 6.91 1.15 -9.95
C HIS A 34 7.72 1.40 -8.66
N GLU A 35 7.59 2.56 -8.03
CA GLU A 35 8.39 2.93 -6.85
C GLU A 35 7.58 3.46 -5.67
N ALA A 36 6.36 3.95 -5.91
CA ALA A 36 5.49 4.41 -4.85
C ALA A 36 4.45 3.34 -4.47
N SER A 37 3.90 3.45 -3.27
CA SER A 37 2.77 2.62 -2.84
C SER A 37 1.44 3.18 -3.34
N LEU A 38 1.28 4.50 -3.37
CA LEU A 38 0.07 5.15 -3.86
C LEU A 38 0.20 5.43 -5.36
N TYR A 39 -0.71 4.87 -6.15
CA TYR A 39 -0.88 5.23 -7.55
C TYR A 39 -1.94 6.33 -7.68
N THR A 40 -1.64 7.35 -8.47
CA THR A 40 -2.52 8.49 -8.67
C THR A 40 -2.59 8.87 -10.14
N ILE A 41 -3.77 9.23 -10.61
CA ILE A 41 -4.00 9.88 -11.90
C ILE A 41 -4.67 11.22 -11.61
N ASP A 42 -4.16 12.31 -12.21
CA ASP A 42 -4.71 13.66 -12.04
C ASP A 42 -4.94 14.09 -10.59
N LYS A 43 -3.99 13.74 -9.70
CA LYS A 43 -4.05 14.03 -8.25
C LYS A 43 -5.23 13.35 -7.54
N VAL A 44 -5.78 12.29 -8.12
CA VAL A 44 -6.78 11.41 -7.51
C VAL A 44 -6.14 10.05 -7.27
N ALA A 45 -6.29 9.50 -6.06
CA ALA A 45 -5.83 8.14 -5.75
C ALA A 45 -6.61 7.10 -6.57
N LYS A 46 -5.92 6.10 -7.11
CA LYS A 46 -6.48 5.03 -7.95
C LYS A 46 -6.15 3.62 -7.46
N GLY A 47 -5.19 3.51 -6.55
CA GLY A 47 -4.81 2.22 -5.99
C GLY A 47 -3.66 2.38 -5.01
N ILE A 48 -3.57 1.43 -4.09
CA ILE A 48 -2.52 1.34 -3.10
C ILE A 48 -1.90 -0.05 -3.12
N LEU A 49 -0.57 -0.11 -3.20
CA LEU A 49 0.18 -1.33 -2.98
C LEU A 49 0.75 -1.34 -1.57
N ILE A 50 0.30 -2.30 -0.78
CA ILE A 50 0.83 -2.60 0.55
C ILE A 50 1.85 -3.73 0.39
N ASN A 51 3.10 -3.46 0.75
CA ASN A 51 4.17 -4.46 0.72
C ASN A 51 5.08 -4.29 1.94
N LYS A 52 6.17 -5.08 2.02
CA LYS A 52 7.35 -5.11 2.93
C LYS A 52 7.50 -4.10 4.08
N GLN A 53 7.00 -2.88 3.97
CA GLN A 53 7.14 -1.77 4.91
C GLN A 53 5.78 -1.34 5.48
N VAL A 54 5.47 -1.79 6.70
CA VAL A 54 4.31 -1.33 7.48
C VAL A 54 4.71 -0.31 8.55
N SER A 55 3.75 0.42 9.10
CA SER A 55 3.91 1.25 10.29
C SER A 55 3.30 0.56 11.51
N VAL A 56 3.71 0.96 12.72
CA VAL A 56 3.13 0.50 14.00
C VAL A 56 1.64 0.79 14.15
N ARG A 57 1.07 1.65 13.30
CA ARG A 57 -0.36 1.99 13.26
C ARG A 57 -1.11 1.33 12.12
N ASP A 58 -0.45 0.52 11.31
CA ASP A 58 -1.12 -0.20 10.23
C ASP A 58 -1.86 -1.42 10.81
N TYR A 59 -3.06 -1.65 10.30
CA TYR A 59 -3.93 -2.77 10.66
C TYR A 59 -4.49 -3.36 9.37
N LEU A 60 -4.26 -4.65 9.16
CA LEU A 60 -4.76 -5.39 8.02
C LEU A 60 -5.64 -6.52 8.53
N SER A 61 -6.92 -6.47 8.18
CA SER A 61 -7.88 -7.56 8.38
C SER A 61 -8.50 -7.96 7.04
N ASP A 62 -9.41 -8.92 7.08
CA ASP A 62 -10.20 -9.40 5.96
C ASP A 62 -11.04 -8.30 5.30
N GLU A 63 -11.70 -7.47 6.09
CA GLU A 63 -12.60 -6.42 5.58
C GLU A 63 -12.03 -5.01 5.70
N VAL A 64 -11.27 -4.76 6.77
CA VAL A 64 -10.79 -3.41 7.11
C VAL A 64 -9.27 -3.34 7.00
N ILE A 65 -8.81 -2.38 6.19
CA ILE A 65 -7.40 -2.03 6.06
C ILE A 65 -7.21 -0.59 6.54
N ILE A 66 -6.40 -0.41 7.56
CA ILE A 66 -5.89 0.90 8.01
C ILE A 66 -4.40 0.92 7.68
N THR A 67 -3.96 1.83 6.83
CA THR A 67 -2.56 1.90 6.44
C THR A 67 -2.04 3.33 6.36
N THR A 68 -0.76 3.49 6.68
CA THR A 68 -0.06 4.76 6.69
C THR A 68 0.37 5.13 5.28
N LEU A 69 -0.05 6.30 4.81
CA LEU A 69 0.39 6.84 3.53
C LEU A 69 1.92 7.10 3.49
N GLY A 70 2.48 6.98 2.29
CA GLY A 70 3.91 7.14 2.03
C GLY A 70 4.46 8.56 2.31
N GLY A 71 5.77 8.71 2.17
CA GLY A 71 6.49 9.97 2.41
C GLY A 71 7.09 10.08 3.81
N GLY A 72 8.06 10.98 3.97
CA GLY A 72 8.78 11.17 5.23
C GLY A 72 9.72 10.03 5.63
N ARG A 73 10.06 9.14 4.68
CA ARG A 73 10.98 8.00 4.89
C ARG A 73 12.35 8.25 4.27
N GLU A 74 13.40 8.00 5.04
CA GLU A 74 14.81 8.17 4.68
C GLU A 74 15.57 6.87 4.96
N LYS A 75 16.72 6.67 4.30
CA LYS A 75 17.56 5.51 4.58
C LYS A 75 18.22 5.69 5.95
N ASN A 76 18.06 4.71 6.83
CA ASN A 76 18.76 4.65 8.10
C ASN A 76 20.20 4.11 7.89
N LYS A 77 20.95 3.96 8.99
CA LYS A 77 22.32 3.43 8.97
C LYS A 77 22.44 1.98 8.49
N THR A 78 21.34 1.21 8.54
CA THR A 78 21.28 -0.19 8.05
C THR A 78 20.87 -0.28 6.57
N GLY A 79 20.61 0.86 5.90
CA GLY A 79 20.17 0.93 4.51
C GLY A 79 18.66 0.78 4.30
N GLU A 80 17.89 0.59 5.37
CA GLU A 80 16.44 0.44 5.34
C GLU A 80 15.74 1.80 5.36
N ARG A 81 14.55 1.88 4.75
CA ARG A 81 13.76 3.13 4.72
C ARG A 81 12.85 3.24 5.94
N ALA A 82 13.35 3.89 6.99
CA ALA A 82 12.58 4.20 8.19
C ALA A 82 11.89 5.57 8.08
N ARG A 83 10.80 5.77 8.80
CA ARG A 83 10.16 7.09 8.92
C ARG A 83 11.06 8.01 9.74
N ALA A 84 11.55 9.07 9.12
CA ALA A 84 12.44 10.07 9.74
C ALA A 84 11.74 11.40 9.99
N LYS A 85 10.63 11.65 9.29
CA LYS A 85 9.81 12.86 9.40
C LYS A 85 8.35 12.59 9.07
N ASP A 86 7.52 13.59 9.30
CA ASP A 86 6.12 13.53 8.95
C ASP A 86 5.90 13.28 7.45
N GLY A 87 4.83 12.54 7.15
CA GLY A 87 4.38 12.34 5.78
C GLY A 87 3.93 13.67 5.17
N SER A 88 4.05 13.77 3.84
CA SER A 88 3.48 14.93 3.13
C SER A 88 1.95 14.91 3.25
N GLN A 89 1.32 16.08 3.27
CA GLN A 89 -0.14 16.20 3.15
C GLN A 89 -0.63 15.90 1.72
N ARG A 90 0.26 15.83 0.72
CA ARG A 90 -0.12 15.60 -0.69
C ARG A 90 -0.88 14.28 -0.90
N PRO A 91 -0.35 13.10 -0.49
CA PRO A 91 -1.09 11.83 -0.59
C PRO A 91 -2.48 11.87 0.05
N LYS A 92 -2.60 12.52 1.23
CA LYS A 92 -3.89 12.67 1.93
C LYS A 92 -4.92 13.39 1.06
N LYS A 93 -4.54 14.50 0.42
CA LYS A 93 -5.42 15.26 -0.47
C LYS A 93 -5.91 14.40 -1.65
N TYR A 94 -5.07 13.54 -2.18
CA TYR A 94 -5.42 12.68 -3.32
C TYR A 94 -6.38 11.56 -2.95
N CYS A 95 -6.25 11.00 -1.73
CA CYS A 95 -7.21 10.07 -1.17
C CYS A 95 -8.57 10.74 -0.92
N LEU A 96 -8.58 11.95 -0.35
CA LEU A 96 -9.81 12.72 -0.16
C LEU A 96 -10.51 13.01 -1.49
N ALA A 97 -9.77 13.40 -2.52
CA ALA A 97 -10.32 13.61 -3.86
C ALA A 97 -10.91 12.33 -4.47
N ALA A 98 -10.32 11.15 -4.20
CA ALA A 98 -10.87 9.87 -4.64
C ALA A 98 -12.21 9.56 -3.93
N MET A 99 -12.29 9.84 -2.63
CA MET A 99 -13.54 9.70 -1.86
C MET A 99 -14.63 10.64 -2.39
N GLU A 100 -14.30 11.91 -2.65
CA GLU A 100 -15.25 12.91 -3.15
C GLU A 100 -15.76 12.59 -4.56
N SER A 101 -14.88 12.05 -5.42
CA SER A 101 -15.24 11.68 -6.79
C SER A 101 -15.92 10.33 -6.92
N SER A 102 -16.11 9.58 -5.82
CA SER A 102 -16.54 8.18 -5.83
C SER A 102 -15.72 7.34 -6.82
N SER A 103 -14.45 7.70 -7.01
CA SER A 103 -13.55 6.90 -7.82
C SER A 103 -13.39 5.55 -7.13
N PRO A 104 -13.55 4.43 -7.85
CA PRO A 104 -13.04 3.15 -7.35
C PRO A 104 -11.52 3.24 -7.16
#